data_AF-A0A081AYP1-F1
#
_entry.id   AF-A0A081AYP1-F1
#
_cell.length_a   1.000
_cell.length_b   1.000
_cell.length_c   1.000
_cell.angle_alpha   90.00
_cell.angle_beta   90.00
_cell.angle_gamma   90.00
#
_symmetry.space_group_name_H-M   'P 1'
#
loop_
_entity.id
_entity.type
_entity.pdbx_description
1 polymer ?
#
loop_
_entity_poly.entity_id
_entity_poly.type
_entity_poly.pdbx_seq_one_letter_code
_entity_poly.pdbx_strand_id
1 'polypeptide(L)'
;MEKWLAWAEAAELREVTGATNYWVLAISAVAGIMVWVVTTPLRNVSWAFLDNVVDNGRAVYFFAYTCGDRYLEAAQNANALSLPPLEYACALISLVFLIPIAVRQDYEARFGITGRLCLRWCEAFHHSCCLFIPDAVQLLWVSTCKYARATEEATVAVIERTGDFFMGIYLAASLLISLLVYLPQLVYESVEGILGGTLGVVLVVLMVDVNLEFARGSCYWSATVL
;
A
#
# COMPACT_ATOMS: atom_id res chain seq x y z
N MET A 1 -12.28 42.70 78.50
CA MET A 1 -13.53 43.04 77.81
C MET A 1 -13.45 42.70 76.32
N GLU A 2 -12.30 42.92 75.67
CA GLU A 2 -12.07 42.66 74.23
C GLU A 2 -12.27 41.21 73.78
N LYS A 3 -11.90 40.21 74.59
CA LYS A 3 -12.07 38.79 74.22
C LYS A 3 -13.54 38.42 74.01
N TRP A 4 -14.46 38.93 74.83
CA TRP A 4 -15.90 38.61 74.73
C TRP A 4 -16.55 39.19 73.47
N LEU A 5 -16.06 40.34 73.01
CA LEU A 5 -16.53 40.98 71.78
C LEU A 5 -16.10 40.18 70.54
N ALA A 6 -14.86 39.67 70.52
CA ALA A 6 -14.38 38.81 69.44
C ALA A 6 -15.13 37.47 69.34
N TRP A 7 -15.56 36.89 70.47
CA TRP A 7 -16.38 35.66 70.45
C TRP A 7 -17.81 35.91 69.98
N ALA A 8 -18.40 37.06 70.31
CA ALA A 8 -19.73 37.44 69.83
C ALA A 8 -19.72 37.71 68.31
N GLU A 9 -18.74 38.47 67.81
CA GLU A 9 -18.57 38.72 66.37
C GLU A 9 -18.29 37.42 65.60
N ALA A 10 -17.48 36.50 66.15
CA ALA A 10 -17.25 35.21 65.52
C ALA A 10 -18.49 34.31 65.49
N ALA A 11 -19.37 34.40 66.50
CA ALA A 11 -20.63 33.67 66.54
C ALA A 11 -21.63 34.23 65.52
N GLU A 12 -21.77 35.55 65.43
CA GLU A 12 -22.63 36.20 64.42
C GLU A 12 -22.13 35.93 63.00
N LEU A 13 -20.82 36.01 62.75
CA LEU A 13 -20.24 35.65 61.45
C LEU A 13 -20.48 34.17 61.10
N ARG A 14 -20.47 33.27 62.09
CA ARG A 14 -20.77 31.84 61.88
C ARG A 14 -22.24 31.58 61.56
N GLU A 15 -23.17 32.31 62.18
CA GLU A 15 -24.60 32.22 61.87
C GLU A 15 -24.91 32.83 60.49
N VAL A 16 -24.32 33.98 60.16
CA VAL A 16 -24.49 34.64 58.85
C VAL A 16 -23.87 33.79 57.72
N THR A 17 -22.71 33.17 57.96
CA THR A 17 -22.10 32.24 56.99
C THR A 17 -22.90 30.93 56.86
N GLY A 18 -23.46 30.41 57.96
CA GLY A 18 -24.36 29.26 57.92
C GLY A 18 -25.65 29.54 57.14
N ALA A 19 -26.26 30.71 57.37
CA ALA A 19 -27.47 31.14 56.67
C ALA A 19 -27.23 31.41 55.17
N THR A 20 -26.14 32.09 54.82
CA THR A 20 -25.77 32.32 53.41
C THR A 20 -25.47 31.02 52.67
N ASN A 21 -24.75 30.08 53.30
CA ASN A 21 -24.51 28.75 52.72
C ASN A 21 -25.80 27.94 52.50
N TYR A 22 -26.77 28.04 53.42
CA TYR A 22 -28.08 27.38 53.26
C TYR A 22 -28.86 27.92 52.05
N TRP A 23 -28.92 29.25 51.89
CA TRP A 23 -29.60 29.86 50.73
C TRP A 23 -28.90 29.53 49.41
N VAL A 24 -27.57 29.48 49.38
CA VAL A 24 -26.80 29.06 48.20
C VAL A 24 -27.06 27.60 47.84
N LEU A 25 -27.14 26.70 48.83
CA LEU A 25 -27.52 25.30 48.61
C LEU A 25 -28.97 25.16 48.11
N ALA A 26 -29.91 25.92 48.68
CA ALA A 26 -31.30 25.90 48.23
C ALA A 26 -31.44 26.40 46.78
N ILE A 27 -30.77 27.51 46.43
CA ILE A 27 -30.81 28.08 45.08
C ILE A 27 -30.15 27.13 44.06
N SER A 28 -29.01 26.53 44.40
CA SER A 28 -28.35 25.53 43.54
C SER A 28 -29.18 24.26 43.38
N ALA A 29 -29.88 23.81 44.42
CA ALA A 29 -30.81 22.69 44.34
C ALA A 29 -32.00 22.99 43.42
N VAL A 30 -32.62 24.17 43.56
CA VAL A 30 -33.72 24.60 42.69
C VAL A 30 -33.24 24.76 41.24
N ALA A 31 -32.07 25.36 41.03
CA ALA A 31 -31.47 25.48 39.70
C ALA A 31 -31.17 24.09 39.09
N GLY A 32 -30.64 23.16 39.89
CA GLY A 32 -30.42 21.78 39.48
C GLY A 32 -31.71 21.05 39.08
N ILE A 33 -32.79 21.22 39.86
CA ILE A 33 -34.12 20.66 39.54
C ILE A 33 -34.66 21.28 38.25
N MET A 34 -34.57 22.60 38.08
CA MET A 34 -35.02 23.28 36.86
C MET A 34 -34.23 22.79 35.63
N VAL A 35 -32.90 22.73 35.72
CA VAL A 35 -32.03 22.18 34.67
C VAL A 35 -32.38 20.72 34.38
N TRP A 36 -32.64 19.92 35.41
CA TRP A 36 -33.06 18.53 35.27
C TRP A 36 -34.39 18.40 34.55
N VAL A 37 -35.40 19.19 34.91
CA VAL A 37 -36.72 19.18 34.25
C VAL A 37 -36.59 19.62 32.79
N VAL A 38 -35.83 20.68 32.51
CA VAL A 38 -35.59 21.18 31.14
C VAL A 38 -34.83 20.17 30.28
N THR A 39 -33.89 19.41 30.86
CA THR A 39 -33.14 18.37 30.15
C THR A 39 -33.87 17.02 30.08
N THR A 40 -34.97 16.84 30.82
CA THR A 40 -35.79 15.61 30.77
C THR A 40 -36.36 15.29 29.39
N PRO A 41 -37.02 16.21 28.66
CA PRO A 41 -37.50 15.91 27.31
C PRO A 41 -36.34 15.55 26.37
N LEU A 42 -35.20 16.23 26.46
CA LEU A 42 -34.01 15.93 25.66
C LEU A 42 -33.50 14.52 25.95
N ARG A 43 -33.38 14.13 27.23
CA ARG A 43 -32.95 12.79 27.62
C ARG A 43 -33.93 11.72 27.19
N ASN A 44 -35.25 11.96 27.27
CA ASN A 44 -36.24 11.00 26.79
C ASN A 44 -36.15 10.78 25.27
N VAL A 45 -35.96 11.86 24.50
CA VAL A 45 -35.72 11.75 23.05
C VAL A 45 -34.41 11.00 22.79
N SER A 46 -33.34 11.29 23.54
CA SER A 46 -32.07 10.59 23.42
C SER A 46 -32.21 9.09 23.73
N TRP A 47 -32.93 8.71 24.78
CA TRP A 47 -33.19 7.30 25.11
C TRP A 47 -34.01 6.61 24.03
N ALA A 48 -35.10 7.23 23.56
CA ALA A 48 -35.93 6.67 22.50
C ALA A 48 -35.14 6.52 21.18
N PHE A 49 -34.26 7.48 20.88
CA PHE A 49 -33.35 7.37 19.74
C PHE A 49 -32.35 6.24 19.93
N LEU A 50 -31.77 6.10 21.12
CA LEU A 50 -30.80 5.05 21.43
C LEU A 50 -31.45 3.67 21.30
N ASP A 51 -32.65 3.48 21.85
CA ASP A 51 -33.42 2.24 21.74
C ASP A 51 -33.72 1.91 20.27
N ASN A 52 -34.16 2.90 19.50
CA ASN A 52 -34.40 2.72 18.06
C ASN A 52 -33.11 2.37 17.30
N VAL A 53 -31.97 2.97 17.64
CA VAL A 53 -30.66 2.65 17.04
C VAL A 53 -30.24 1.23 17.41
N VAL A 54 -30.43 0.80 18.66
CA VAL A 54 -30.11 -0.56 19.12
C VAL A 54 -30.99 -1.59 18.42
N ASP A 55 -32.29 -1.35 18.31
CA ASP A 55 -33.22 -2.26 17.65
C ASP A 55 -32.96 -2.36 16.14
N ASN A 56 -32.73 -1.24 15.46
CA ASN A 56 -32.32 -1.25 14.06
C ASN A 56 -30.94 -1.90 13.88
N GLY A 57 -30.00 -1.65 14.78
CA GLY A 57 -28.67 -2.26 14.75
C GLY A 57 -28.73 -3.79 14.89
N ARG A 58 -29.57 -4.30 15.79
CA ARG A 58 -29.83 -5.73 15.95
C ARG A 58 -30.47 -6.34 14.70
N ALA A 59 -31.40 -5.63 14.08
CA ALA A 59 -32.01 -6.07 12.83
C ALA A 59 -30.96 -6.15 11.71
N VAL A 60 -30.14 -5.11 11.52
CA VAL A 60 -29.08 -5.07 10.51
C VAL A 60 -28.03 -6.15 10.77
N TYR A 61 -27.64 -6.37 12.02
CA TYR A 61 -26.71 -7.44 12.39
C TYR A 61 -27.27 -8.82 12.06
N PHE A 62 -28.53 -9.09 12.43
CA PHE A 62 -29.20 -10.36 12.11
C PHE A 62 -29.29 -10.58 10.60
N PHE A 63 -29.58 -9.52 9.84
CA PHE A 63 -29.61 -9.57 8.38
C PHE A 63 -28.24 -9.90 7.80
N ALA A 64 -27.19 -9.17 8.20
CA ALA A 64 -25.83 -9.40 7.71
C ALA A 64 -25.32 -10.81 8.05
N TYR A 65 -25.60 -11.27 9.27
CA TYR A 65 -25.25 -12.61 9.72
C TYR A 65 -25.94 -13.70 8.87
N THR A 66 -27.27 -13.59 8.70
CA THR A 66 -28.06 -14.58 7.94
C THR A 66 -27.68 -14.60 6.46
N CYS A 67 -27.39 -13.43 5.89
CA CYS A 67 -26.88 -13.32 4.52
C CYS A 67 -25.50 -13.96 4.38
N GLY A 68 -24.60 -13.71 5.34
CA GLY A 68 -23.26 -14.29 5.34
C GLY A 68 -23.28 -15.81 5.47
N ASP A 69 -24.13 -16.33 6.35
CA ASP A 69 -24.30 -17.78 6.57
C ASP A 69 -24.79 -18.48 5.30
N ARG A 70 -25.89 -17.98 4.71
CA ARG A 70 -26.39 -18.50 3.42
C ARG A 70 -25.41 -18.32 2.27
N TYR A 71 -24.62 -17.25 2.28
CA TYR A 71 -23.56 -17.04 1.29
C TYR A 71 -22.45 -18.07 1.42
N LEU A 72 -21.98 -18.35 2.63
CA LEU A 72 -20.95 -19.36 2.86
C LEU A 72 -21.46 -20.76 2.49
N GLU A 73 -22.70 -21.08 2.84
CA GLU A 73 -23.34 -22.35 2.45
C GLU A 73 -23.46 -22.47 0.92
N ALA A 74 -23.93 -21.42 0.24
CA ALA A 74 -24.03 -21.40 -1.22
C ALA A 74 -22.64 -21.43 -1.91
N ALA A 75 -21.64 -20.75 -1.36
CA ALA A 75 -20.27 -20.75 -1.88
C ALA A 75 -19.60 -22.13 -1.70
N GLN A 76 -19.85 -22.82 -0.58
CA GLN A 76 -19.39 -24.19 -0.37
C GLN A 76 -20.08 -25.17 -1.32
N ASN A 77 -21.38 -25.01 -1.54
CA ASN A 77 -22.12 -25.79 -2.55
C ASN A 77 -21.66 -25.47 -3.98
N ALA A 78 -21.33 -24.21 -4.28
CA ALA A 78 -20.77 -23.80 -5.57
C ALA A 78 -19.35 -24.34 -5.78
N ASN A 79 -18.53 -24.47 -4.74
CA ASN A 79 -17.26 -25.19 -4.78
C ASN A 79 -17.45 -26.70 -5.02
N ALA A 80 -18.60 -27.25 -4.62
CA ALA A 80 -18.97 -28.64 -4.92
C ALA A 80 -19.51 -28.81 -6.36
N LEU A 81 -20.01 -27.74 -6.99
CA LEU A 81 -20.25 -27.69 -8.43
C LEU A 81 -18.91 -27.53 -9.14
N SER A 82 -18.51 -28.53 -9.92
CA SER A 82 -17.25 -28.57 -10.69
C SER A 82 -17.22 -27.59 -11.88
N LEU A 83 -17.49 -26.31 -11.64
CA LEU A 83 -17.51 -25.26 -12.66
C LEU A 83 -16.08 -24.74 -12.96
N PRO A 84 -15.82 -24.28 -14.19
CA PRO A 84 -14.59 -23.56 -14.52
C PRO A 84 -14.38 -22.34 -13.60
N PRO A 85 -13.13 -21.98 -13.25
CA PRO A 85 -12.83 -20.95 -12.24
C PRO A 85 -13.36 -19.56 -12.59
N LEU A 86 -13.54 -19.26 -13.88
CA LEU A 86 -14.10 -17.99 -14.36
C LEU A 86 -15.62 -17.93 -14.13
N GLU A 87 -16.33 -19.01 -14.44
CA GLU A 87 -17.78 -19.12 -14.24
C GLU A 87 -18.13 -19.17 -12.74
N TYR A 88 -17.25 -19.79 -11.94
CA TYR A 88 -17.35 -19.80 -10.49
C TYR A 88 -17.25 -18.40 -9.87
N ALA A 89 -16.30 -17.57 -10.32
CA ALA A 89 -16.17 -16.20 -9.85
C ALA A 89 -17.43 -15.37 -10.17
N CYS A 90 -17.97 -15.52 -11.38
CA CYS A 90 -19.23 -14.89 -11.77
C CYS A 90 -20.41 -15.38 -10.90
N ALA A 91 -20.50 -16.68 -10.63
CA ALA A 91 -21.55 -17.25 -9.79
C ALA A 91 -21.49 -16.74 -8.34
N LEU A 92 -20.28 -16.65 -7.75
CA LEU A 92 -20.10 -16.06 -6.41
C LEU A 92 -20.51 -14.59 -6.37
N ILE A 93 -20.12 -13.82 -7.38
CA ILE A 93 -20.50 -12.40 -7.49
C ILE A 93 -22.02 -12.27 -7.59
N SER A 94 -22.69 -13.13 -8.37
CA SER A 94 -24.15 -13.16 -8.44
C SER A 94 -24.80 -13.54 -7.10
N LEU A 95 -24.23 -14.50 -6.36
CA LEU A 95 -24.71 -14.94 -5.05
C LEU A 95 -24.63 -13.84 -3.99
N VAL A 96 -23.59 -12.99 -4.02
CA VAL A 96 -23.48 -11.81 -3.14
C VAL A 96 -24.71 -10.89 -3.26
N PHE A 97 -25.35 -10.85 -4.43
CA PHE A 97 -26.55 -10.02 -4.65
C PHE A 97 -27.86 -10.79 -4.48
N LEU A 98 -27.94 -12.04 -4.94
CA LEU A 98 -29.16 -12.85 -4.85
C LEU A 98 -29.52 -13.21 -3.40
N ILE A 99 -28.54 -13.50 -2.56
CA ILE A 99 -28.78 -13.99 -1.20
C ILE A 99 -29.37 -12.90 -0.29
N PRO A 100 -28.87 -11.65 -0.27
CA PRO A 100 -29.51 -10.56 0.45
C PRO A 100 -30.94 -10.26 -0.01
N ILE A 101 -31.24 -10.46 -1.30
CA ILE A 101 -32.61 -10.28 -1.84
C ILE A 101 -33.53 -11.39 -1.32
N ALA A 102 -33.09 -12.65 -1.38
CA ALA A 102 -33.87 -13.81 -0.93
C ALA A 102 -34.10 -13.81 0.59
N VAL A 103 -33.05 -13.60 1.40
CA VAL A 103 -33.17 -13.50 2.86
C VAL A 103 -34.16 -12.41 3.26
N ARG A 104 -34.19 -11.30 2.51
CA ARG A 104 -35.11 -10.21 2.81
C ARG A 104 -36.57 -10.53 2.46
N GLN A 105 -36.82 -11.25 1.37
CA GLN A 105 -38.16 -11.72 1.02
C GLN A 105 -38.71 -12.66 2.10
N ASP A 106 -37.86 -13.56 2.61
CA ASP A 106 -38.23 -14.51 3.68
C ASP A 106 -38.59 -13.79 5.00
N TYR A 107 -38.00 -12.62 5.27
CA TYR A 107 -38.15 -11.87 6.53
C TYR A 107 -38.84 -10.50 6.36
N GLU A 108 -39.62 -10.28 5.30
CA GLU A 108 -40.23 -8.97 4.97
C GLU A 108 -41.04 -8.38 6.14
N ALA A 109 -41.78 -9.23 6.87
CA ALA A 109 -42.57 -8.83 8.03
C ALA A 109 -41.74 -8.26 9.19
N ARG A 110 -40.44 -8.57 9.28
CA ARG A 110 -39.57 -8.19 10.40
C ARG A 110 -38.80 -6.88 10.17
N PHE A 111 -38.60 -6.47 8.92
CA PHE A 111 -37.73 -5.33 8.57
C PHE A 111 -38.49 -4.04 8.19
N GLY A 112 -39.79 -4.09 7.94
CA GLY A 112 -40.65 -2.90 7.78
C GLY A 112 -40.18 -1.93 6.68
N ILE A 113 -40.24 -0.62 6.95
CA ILE A 113 -39.91 0.47 5.98
C ILE A 113 -38.41 0.53 5.68
N THR A 114 -37.55 0.34 6.68
CA THR A 114 -36.09 0.24 6.53
C THR A 114 -35.73 -0.95 5.61
N GLY A 115 -36.48 -2.03 5.80
CA GLY A 115 -36.60 -3.21 4.96
C GLY A 115 -37.24 -3.01 3.59
N ARG A 116 -37.64 -1.81 3.17
CA ARG A 116 -37.95 -1.51 1.76
C ARG A 116 -36.92 -0.59 1.11
N LEU A 117 -36.41 0.37 1.87
CA LEU A 117 -35.42 1.34 1.39
C LEU A 117 -34.13 0.63 0.97
N CYS A 118 -33.60 -0.24 1.82
CA CYS A 118 -32.40 -1.01 1.48
C CYS A 118 -32.61 -1.95 0.25
N LEU A 119 -33.85 -2.26 -0.16
CA LEU A 119 -34.14 -3.20 -1.26
C LEU A 119 -33.94 -2.46 -2.57
N ARG A 120 -34.48 -1.24 -2.64
CA ARG A 120 -34.19 -0.33 -3.76
C ARG A 120 -32.71 0.00 -3.87
N TRP A 121 -32.01 0.14 -2.74
CA TRP A 121 -30.54 0.29 -2.77
C TRP A 121 -29.85 -0.97 -3.29
N CYS A 122 -30.21 -2.16 -2.81
CA CYS A 122 -29.64 -3.42 -3.30
C CYS A 122 -29.98 -3.69 -4.76
N GLU A 123 -31.19 -3.37 -5.21
CA GLU A 123 -31.63 -3.51 -6.60
C GLU A 123 -30.90 -2.52 -7.51
N ALA A 124 -30.77 -1.26 -7.10
CA ALA A 124 -29.96 -0.28 -7.82
C ALA A 124 -28.48 -0.68 -7.87
N PHE A 125 -27.95 -1.22 -6.77
CA PHE A 125 -26.57 -1.68 -6.69
C PHE A 125 -26.35 -2.95 -7.52
N HIS A 126 -27.31 -3.88 -7.55
CA HIS A 126 -27.28 -5.05 -8.42
C HIS A 126 -27.31 -4.63 -9.89
N HIS A 127 -28.19 -3.70 -10.25
CA HIS A 127 -28.29 -3.19 -11.62
C HIS A 127 -27.03 -2.42 -12.06
N SER A 128 -26.37 -1.73 -11.12
CA SER A 128 -25.08 -1.08 -11.38
C SER A 128 -23.95 -2.10 -11.49
N CYS A 129 -23.81 -3.02 -10.53
CA CYS A 129 -22.69 -3.96 -10.48
C CYS A 129 -22.78 -5.05 -11.56
N CYS A 130 -23.95 -5.61 -11.82
CA CYS A 130 -24.09 -6.72 -12.78
C CYS A 130 -24.11 -6.26 -14.25
N LEU A 131 -24.38 -4.99 -14.54
CA LEU A 131 -24.33 -4.47 -15.92
C LEU A 131 -23.07 -3.65 -16.20
N PHE A 132 -22.61 -2.78 -15.28
CA PHE A 132 -21.44 -1.93 -15.55
C PHE A 132 -20.10 -2.64 -15.35
N ILE A 133 -19.98 -3.51 -14.34
CA ILE A 133 -18.69 -4.15 -14.05
C ILE A 133 -18.26 -5.11 -15.17
N PRO A 134 -19.09 -6.03 -15.68
CA PRO A 134 -18.63 -6.95 -16.73
C PRO A 134 -18.27 -6.22 -18.03
N ASP A 135 -19.05 -5.19 -18.40
CA ASP A 135 -18.80 -4.40 -19.61
C ASP A 135 -17.52 -3.56 -19.48
N ALA A 136 -17.32 -2.90 -18.33
CA ALA A 136 -16.10 -2.15 -18.05
C ALA A 136 -14.87 -3.06 -17.99
N VAL A 137 -14.96 -4.22 -17.33
CA VAL A 137 -13.87 -5.21 -17.25
C VAL A 137 -13.54 -5.76 -18.64
N GLN A 138 -14.55 -6.04 -19.47
CA GLN A 138 -14.33 -6.51 -20.83
C GLN A 138 -13.65 -5.46 -21.71
N LEU A 139 -14.07 -4.19 -21.64
CA LEU A 139 -13.42 -3.09 -22.34
C LEU A 139 -11.98 -2.88 -21.88
N LEU A 140 -11.74 -2.93 -20.56
CA LEU A 140 -10.42 -2.79 -19.97
C LEU A 140 -9.50 -3.94 -20.38
N TRP A 141 -10.03 -5.16 -20.40
CA TRP A 141 -9.32 -6.36 -20.85
C TRP A 141 -8.93 -6.27 -22.33
N VAL A 142 -9.88 -5.95 -23.21
CA VAL A 142 -9.63 -5.79 -24.65
C VAL A 142 -8.59 -4.69 -24.91
N SER A 143 -8.65 -3.58 -24.15
CA SER A 143 -7.64 -2.53 -24.25
C SER A 143 -6.26 -3.03 -23.79
N THR A 144 -6.20 -3.74 -22.65
CA THR A 144 -4.95 -4.24 -22.07
C THR A 144 -4.30 -5.27 -22.99
N CYS A 145 -5.07 -6.16 -23.61
CA CYS A 145 -4.55 -7.12 -24.59
C CYS A 145 -3.98 -6.42 -25.83
N LYS A 146 -4.60 -5.34 -26.31
CA LYS A 146 -4.07 -4.55 -27.43
C LYS A 146 -2.75 -3.87 -27.05
N TYR A 147 -2.66 -3.29 -25.85
CA TYR A 147 -1.42 -2.71 -25.34
C TYR A 147 -0.33 -3.76 -25.14
N ALA A 148 -0.66 -4.91 -24.55
CA ALA A 148 0.28 -6.01 -24.33
C ALA A 148 0.87 -6.53 -25.65
N ARG A 149 0.02 -6.74 -26.67
CA ARG A 149 0.48 -7.14 -28.01
C ARG A 149 1.38 -6.07 -28.64
N ALA A 150 1.01 -4.79 -28.53
CA ALA A 150 1.85 -3.71 -29.05
C ALA A 150 3.20 -3.62 -28.33
N THR A 151 3.23 -3.85 -27.01
CA THR A 151 4.49 -3.90 -26.25
C THR A 151 5.35 -5.10 -26.63
N GLU A 152 4.73 -6.26 -26.88
CA GLU A 152 5.45 -7.46 -27.32
C GLU A 152 6.13 -7.22 -28.68
N GLU A 153 5.38 -6.69 -29.66
CA GLU A 153 5.91 -6.34 -30.98
C GLU A 153 7.07 -5.32 -30.90
N ALA A 154 6.96 -4.33 -30.02
CA ALA A 154 8.03 -3.36 -29.78
C ALA A 154 9.25 -4.01 -29.09
N THR A 155 9.05 -4.91 -28.14
CA THR A 155 10.15 -5.58 -27.42
C THR A 155 10.93 -6.52 -28.33
N VAL A 156 10.27 -7.29 -29.19
CA VAL A 156 10.96 -8.18 -30.14
C VAL A 156 11.87 -7.37 -31.08
N ALA A 157 11.38 -6.24 -31.59
CA ALA A 157 12.15 -5.35 -32.46
C ALA A 157 13.33 -4.65 -31.76
N VAL A 158 13.27 -4.50 -30.43
CA VAL A 158 14.38 -3.95 -29.62
C VAL A 158 15.39 -5.05 -29.26
N ILE A 159 14.93 -6.26 -28.97
CA ILE A 159 15.79 -7.40 -28.64
C ILE A 159 16.66 -7.79 -29.84
N GLU A 160 16.10 -7.83 -31.05
CA GLU A 160 16.87 -8.13 -32.27
C GLU A 160 18.02 -7.13 -32.48
N ARG A 161 17.72 -5.84 -32.40
CA ARG A 161 18.73 -4.77 -32.53
C ARG A 161 19.79 -4.79 -31.42
N THR A 162 19.38 -5.19 -30.22
CA THR A 162 20.26 -5.28 -29.06
C THR A 162 21.18 -6.51 -29.17
N GLY A 163 20.69 -7.62 -29.72
CA GLY A 163 21.47 -8.82 -30.01
C GLY A 163 22.62 -8.53 -30.98
N ASP A 164 22.34 -7.82 -32.07
CA ASP A 164 23.36 -7.41 -33.04
C ASP A 164 24.42 -6.50 -32.42
N PHE A 165 24.00 -5.59 -31.53
CA PHE A 165 24.92 -4.71 -30.80
C PHE A 165 25.85 -5.49 -29.86
N PHE A 166 25.31 -6.45 -29.10
CA PHE A 166 26.12 -7.32 -28.24
C PHE A 166 27.08 -8.21 -29.04
N MET A 167 26.63 -8.75 -30.18
CA MET A 167 27.48 -9.54 -31.07
C MET A 167 28.61 -8.69 -31.67
N GLY A 168 28.31 -7.44 -32.06
CA GLY A 168 29.30 -6.48 -32.53
C GLY A 168 30.34 -6.13 -31.47
N ILE A 169 29.92 -5.86 -30.23
CA ILE A 169 30.83 -5.62 -29.10
C ILE A 169 31.70 -6.85 -28.83
N TYR A 170 31.09 -8.05 -28.82
CA TYR A 170 31.81 -9.29 -28.61
C TYR A 170 32.90 -9.50 -29.67
N LEU A 171 32.56 -9.31 -30.94
CA LEU A 171 33.52 -9.40 -32.05
C LEU A 171 34.63 -8.35 -31.92
N ALA A 172 34.30 -7.08 -31.65
CA ALA A 172 35.28 -6.02 -31.48
C ALA A 172 36.23 -6.29 -30.30
N ALA A 173 35.71 -6.76 -29.16
CA ALA A 173 36.51 -7.15 -28.01
C ALA A 173 37.43 -8.34 -28.32
N SER A 174 36.92 -9.36 -29.01
CA SER A 174 37.72 -10.52 -29.42
C SER A 174 38.86 -10.13 -30.38
N LEU A 175 38.60 -9.19 -31.30
CA LEU A 175 39.61 -8.62 -32.20
C LEU A 175 40.66 -7.83 -31.44
N LEU A 176 40.26 -6.99 -30.49
CA LEU A 176 41.17 -6.23 -29.63
C LEU A 176 42.07 -7.16 -28.82
N ILE A 177 41.50 -8.21 -28.21
CA ILE A 177 42.28 -9.20 -27.44
C ILE A 177 43.25 -9.94 -28.36
N SER A 178 42.79 -10.35 -29.54
CA SER A 178 43.66 -11.02 -30.52
C SER A 178 44.81 -10.12 -30.95
N LEU A 179 44.53 -8.86 -31.26
CA LEU A 179 45.55 -7.86 -31.58
C LEU A 179 46.56 -7.72 -30.42
N LEU A 180 46.07 -7.63 -29.18
CA LEU A 180 46.92 -7.46 -28.01
C LEU A 180 47.86 -8.65 -27.76
N VAL A 181 47.46 -9.86 -28.14
CA VAL A 181 48.27 -11.08 -28.01
C VAL A 181 49.24 -11.25 -29.18
N TYR A 182 48.81 -11.03 -30.42
CA TYR A 182 49.63 -11.28 -31.61
C TYR A 182 50.55 -10.12 -31.99
N LEU A 183 50.19 -8.89 -31.66
CA LEU A 183 51.01 -7.71 -32.01
C LEU A 183 52.38 -7.73 -31.31
N PRO A 184 52.52 -8.09 -30.02
CA PRO A 184 53.83 -8.28 -29.40
C PRO A 184 54.68 -9.36 -30.08
N GLN A 185 54.06 -10.46 -30.51
CA GLN A 185 54.76 -11.53 -31.22
C GLN A 185 55.23 -11.07 -32.61
N LEU A 186 54.39 -10.36 -33.36
CA LEU A 186 54.75 -9.80 -34.66
C LEU A 186 55.88 -8.78 -34.55
N VAL A 187 55.82 -7.91 -33.54
CA VAL A 187 56.89 -6.94 -33.24
C VAL A 187 58.18 -7.68 -32.87
N TYR A 188 58.10 -8.75 -32.08
CA TYR A 188 59.26 -9.57 -31.73
C TYR A 188 59.89 -10.23 -32.97
N GLU A 189 59.10 -10.90 -33.81
CA GLU A 189 59.60 -11.58 -35.01
C GLU A 189 60.20 -10.60 -36.03
N SER A 190 59.60 -9.42 -36.20
CA SER A 190 60.14 -8.39 -37.08
C SER A 190 61.45 -7.80 -36.56
N VAL A 191 61.56 -7.55 -35.25
CA VAL A 191 62.83 -7.12 -34.62
C VAL A 191 63.89 -8.22 -34.74
N GLU A 192 63.53 -9.48 -34.50
CA GLU A 192 64.42 -10.63 -34.66
C GLU A 192 64.93 -10.76 -36.10
N GLY A 193 64.05 -10.58 -37.09
CA GLY A 193 64.42 -10.61 -38.52
C GLY A 193 65.39 -9.49 -38.90
N ILE A 194 65.20 -8.27 -38.38
CA ILE A 194 66.10 -7.13 -38.62
C ILE A 194 67.47 -7.35 -37.94
N LEU A 195 67.49 -7.94 -36.74
CA LEU A 195 68.70 -8.14 -35.94
C LEU A 195 69.46 -9.43 -36.28
N GLY A 196 69.00 -10.20 -37.25
CA GLY A 196 69.69 -11.41 -37.72
C GLY A 196 69.60 -12.59 -36.74
N GLY A 197 68.52 -12.67 -35.96
CA GLY A 197 68.21 -13.79 -35.08
C GLY A 197 68.18 -13.44 -33.59
N THR A 198 67.85 -14.45 -32.78
CA THR A 198 67.48 -14.34 -31.36
C THR A 198 68.61 -13.74 -30.49
N LEU A 199 69.87 -13.97 -30.86
CA LEU A 199 71.04 -13.41 -30.17
C LEU A 199 71.15 -11.90 -30.33
N GLY A 200 70.75 -11.35 -31.48
CA GLY A 200 70.74 -9.91 -31.71
C GLY A 200 69.73 -9.21 -30.80
N VAL A 201 68.52 -9.77 -30.69
CA VAL A 201 67.45 -9.24 -29.83
C VAL A 201 67.88 -9.19 -28.37
N VAL A 202 68.52 -10.26 -27.86
CA VAL A 202 69.03 -10.28 -26.48
C VAL A 202 70.09 -9.19 -26.26
N LEU A 203 71.01 -8.99 -27.20
CA LEU A 203 72.04 -7.94 -27.11
C LEU A 203 71.45 -6.53 -27.04
N VAL A 204 70.42 -6.24 -27.86
CA VAL A 204 69.76 -4.92 -27.86
C VAL A 204 68.91 -4.73 -26.61
N VAL A 205 68.17 -5.75 -26.16
CA VAL A 205 67.43 -5.68 -24.89
C VAL A 205 68.38 -5.44 -23.72
N LEU A 206 69.52 -6.12 -23.67
CA LEU A 206 70.51 -5.97 -22.60
C LEU A 206 71.20 -4.58 -22.66
N MET A 207 71.47 -4.06 -23.85
CA MET A 207 71.95 -2.68 -24.02
C MET A 207 70.91 -1.65 -23.58
N VAL A 208 69.63 -1.83 -23.92
CA VAL A 208 68.56 -0.92 -23.52
C VAL A 208 68.33 -1.01 -22.00
N ASP A 209 68.32 -2.21 -21.44
CA ASP A 209 68.11 -2.44 -20.00
C ASP A 209 69.24 -1.81 -19.17
N VAL A 210 70.50 -2.03 -19.56
CA VAL A 210 71.66 -1.38 -18.91
C VAL A 210 71.61 0.14 -19.05
N ASN A 211 71.24 0.67 -20.21
CA ASN A 211 71.07 2.12 -20.40
C ASN A 211 69.90 2.68 -19.58
N LEU A 212 68.83 1.91 -19.42
CA LEU A 212 67.63 2.33 -18.70
C LEU A 212 67.82 2.22 -17.19
N GLU A 213 68.56 1.23 -16.71
CA GLU A 213 69.05 1.16 -15.34
C GLU A 213 70.05 2.28 -15.05
N PHE A 214 70.95 2.60 -15.97
CA PHE A 214 71.86 3.74 -15.83
C PHE A 214 71.10 5.08 -15.82
N ALA A 215 70.12 5.26 -16.70
CA ALA A 215 69.27 6.45 -16.73
C ALA A 215 68.40 6.56 -15.48
N ARG A 216 67.79 5.45 -15.03
CA ARG A 216 66.99 5.41 -13.80
C ARG A 216 67.87 5.67 -12.57
N GLY A 217 69.05 5.06 -12.51
CA GLY A 217 70.05 5.31 -11.47
C GLY A 217 70.48 6.76 -11.45
N SER A 218 70.83 7.33 -12.61
CA SER A 218 71.17 8.75 -12.75
C SER A 218 70.02 9.66 -12.33
N CYS A 219 68.76 9.35 -12.68
CA CYS A 219 67.59 10.07 -12.22
C CYS A 219 67.38 9.95 -10.70
N TYR A 220 67.67 8.78 -10.11
CA TYR A 220 67.59 8.56 -8.67
C TYR A 220 68.66 9.35 -7.90
N TRP A 221 69.91 9.32 -8.37
CA TRP A 221 71.01 10.10 -7.80
C TRP A 221 70.76 11.61 -7.94
N SER A 222 70.21 12.07 -9.08
CA SER A 222 69.79 13.47 -9.25
C SER A 222 68.65 13.88 -8.31
N ALA A 223 67.75 12.96 -7.97
CA ALA A 223 66.63 13.22 -7.06
C ALA A 223 67.04 13.17 -5.57
N THR A 224 68.15 12.50 -5.21
CA THR A 224 68.65 12.41 -3.82
C THR A 224 69.67 13.49 -3.44
N VAL A 225 70.22 14.24 -4.40
CA VAL A 225 71.23 15.30 -4.18
C VAL A 225 70.59 16.71 -4.15
N LEU A 226 69.26 16.78 -4.16
CA LEU A 226 68.45 17.99 -4.02
C LEU A 226 67.74 17.99 -2.66
#